data_AF-A0A8T4HWB6-F1
#
_entry.id   AF-A0A8T4HWB6-F1
#
_cell.length_a   1.000
_cell.length_b   1.000
_cell.length_c   1.000
_cell.angle_alpha   90.00
_cell.angle_beta   90.00
_cell.angle_gamma   90.00
#
_symmetry.space_group_name_H-M   'P 1'
#
loop_
_entity.id
_entity.type
_entity.pdbx_description
1 polymer ?
#
loop_
_entity_poly.entity_id
_entity_poly.type
_entity_poly.pdbx_seq_one_letter_code
_entity_poly.pdbx_strand_id
1 'polypeptide(L)'
;MPPHDQDLKRLGKHVERRRIELYPSRKAAADTDGMSKDTWLKIERGETVRAGSYAKVESALHWGRVGGIGTGQVHTGLFSDAIHCITQQQPRVAS
;
A
#
# COMPACT_ATOMS: atom_id res chain seq x y z
N MET A 1 21.54 7.87 -2.75
CA MET A 1 20.10 7.66 -2.98
C MET A 1 19.51 7.25 -1.64
N PRO A 2 18.52 7.97 -1.07
CA PRO A 2 17.95 7.56 0.20
C PRO A 2 17.27 6.18 0.03
N PRO A 3 17.41 5.26 1.00
CA PRO A 3 16.96 3.87 0.88
C PRO A 3 15.44 3.73 0.64
N HIS A 4 14.66 4.76 1.00
CA HIS A 4 13.20 4.79 0.93
C HIS A 4 12.62 4.64 -0.50
N ASP A 5 13.29 5.16 -1.52
CA ASP A 5 12.78 5.09 -2.91
C ASP A 5 12.85 3.67 -3.47
N GLN A 6 13.88 2.90 -3.09
CA GLN A 6 14.01 1.52 -3.53
C GLN A 6 12.96 0.62 -2.84
N ASP A 7 12.67 0.88 -1.58
CA ASP A 7 11.66 0.14 -0.83
C ASP A 7 10.24 0.44 -1.35
N LEU A 8 9.93 1.69 -1.68
CA LEU A 8 8.67 2.03 -2.35
C LEU A 8 8.55 1.37 -3.72
N LYS A 9 9.63 1.28 -4.50
CA LYS A 9 9.62 0.56 -5.80
C LYS A 9 9.41 -0.95 -5.63
N ARG A 10 10.00 -1.56 -4.60
CA ARG A 10 9.77 -2.98 -4.26
C ARG A 10 8.32 -3.22 -3.85
N LEU A 11 7.79 -2.37 -2.98
CA LEU A 11 6.39 -2.37 -2.59
C LEU A 11 5.47 -2.23 -3.82
N GLY A 12 5.74 -1.25 -4.68
CA GLY A 12 4.97 -0.99 -5.89
C GLY A 12 4.86 -2.22 -6.80
N LYS A 13 5.96 -2.95 -7.01
CA LYS A 13 5.97 -4.21 -7.76
C LYS A 13 5.12 -5.30 -7.11
N HIS A 14 5.14 -5.41 -5.78
CA HIS A 14 4.29 -6.37 -5.07
C HIS A 14 2.82 -6.02 -5.16
N VAL A 15 2.48 -4.74 -5.03
CA VAL A 15 1.12 -4.20 -5.20
C VAL A 15 0.62 -4.48 -6.61
N GLU A 16 1.42 -4.17 -7.64
CA GLU A 16 1.07 -4.40 -9.04
C GLU A 16 0.75 -5.87 -9.31
N ARG A 17 1.66 -6.77 -8.90
CA ARG A 17 1.49 -8.21 -9.08
C ARG A 17 0.17 -8.69 -8.46
N ARG A 18 -0.08 -8.35 -7.20
CA ARG A 18 -1.28 -8.78 -6.49
C ARG A 18 -2.55 -8.16 -7.07
N ARG A 19 -2.49 -6.89 -7.51
CA ARG A 19 -3.63 -6.24 -8.17
C ARG A 19 -4.00 -6.97 -9.45
N ILE A 20 -3.03 -7.38 -10.27
CA ILE A 20 -3.29 -8.11 -11.52
C ILE A 20 -3.97 -9.46 -11.26
N GLU A 21 -3.64 -10.12 -10.15
CA GLU A 21 -4.28 -11.38 -9.74
C GLU A 21 -5.76 -11.18 -9.35
N LEU A 22 -6.11 -10.05 -8.74
CA LEU A 22 -7.44 -9.80 -8.17
C LEU A 22 -8.36 -8.97 -9.09
N TYR A 23 -7.78 -8.10 -9.92
CA TYR A 23 -8.51 -7.09 -10.67
C TYR A 23 -8.02 -7.00 -12.12
N PRO A 24 -8.94 -6.91 -13.10
CA PRO A 24 -8.58 -6.81 -14.51
C PRO A 24 -7.90 -5.47 -14.86
N SER A 25 -8.04 -4.44 -14.02
CA SER A 25 -7.39 -3.15 -14.24
C SER A 25 -7.24 -2.35 -12.94
N ARG A 26 -6.40 -1.30 -12.97
CA ARG A 26 -6.33 -0.30 -11.89
C ARG A 26 -7.65 0.42 -11.65
N LYS A 27 -8.45 0.64 -12.71
CA LYS A 27 -9.77 1.24 -12.57
C LYS A 27 -10.70 0.29 -11.78
N ALA A 28 -10.69 -0.99 -12.10
CA ALA A 28 -11.50 -1.97 -11.38
C ALA A 28 -11.11 -2.04 -9.89
N ALA A 29 -9.81 -2.01 -9.57
CA ALA A 29 -9.34 -1.95 -8.18
C ALA A 29 -9.78 -0.65 -7.47
N ALA A 30 -9.59 0.49 -8.13
CA ALA A 30 -10.01 1.80 -7.66
C ALA A 30 -11.52 1.91 -7.38
N ASP A 31 -12.33 1.27 -8.23
CA ASP A 31 -13.79 1.24 -8.05
C ASP A 31 -14.18 0.42 -6.78
N THR A 32 -13.31 -0.48 -6.28
CA THR A 32 -13.57 -1.27 -5.06
C THR A 32 -13.21 -0.57 -3.75
N ASP A 33 -12.19 0.29 -3.75
CA ASP A 33 -11.68 0.97 -2.54
C ASP A 33 -12.03 2.48 -2.50
N GLY A 34 -12.71 2.96 -3.55
CA GLY A 34 -13.09 4.36 -3.71
C GLY A 34 -11.89 5.30 -3.87
N MET A 35 -10.74 4.81 -4.36
CA MET A 35 -9.59 5.64 -4.73
C MET A 35 -9.62 5.99 -6.22
N SER A 36 -8.70 6.85 -6.65
CA SER A 36 -8.50 7.11 -8.07
C SER A 36 -7.55 6.07 -8.69
N LYS A 37 -7.77 5.74 -9.96
CA LYS A 37 -6.83 4.96 -10.78
C LYS A 37 -5.41 5.53 -10.76
N ASP A 38 -5.27 6.85 -10.68
CA ASP A 38 -3.98 7.52 -10.66
C ASP A 38 -3.26 7.32 -9.32
N THR A 39 -3.99 7.20 -8.21
CA THR A 39 -3.40 6.85 -6.92
C THR A 39 -2.81 5.44 -6.96
N TRP A 40 -3.54 4.49 -7.57
CA TRP A 40 -3.03 3.15 -7.84
C TRP A 40 -1.77 3.17 -8.71
N LEU A 41 -1.75 3.99 -9.77
CA LEU A 41 -0.57 4.13 -10.63
C LEU A 41 0.65 4.65 -9.86
N LYS A 42 0.47 5.67 -9.00
CA LYS A 42 1.55 6.24 -8.19
C LYS A 42 2.14 5.19 -7.24
N ILE A 43 1.29 4.45 -6.54
CA ILE A 43 1.73 3.39 -5.62
C ILE A 43 2.53 2.31 -6.38
N GLU A 44 2.04 1.83 -7.52
CA GLU A 44 2.72 0.82 -8.32
C GLU A 44 4.08 1.28 -8.87
N ARG A 45 4.21 2.58 -9.16
CA ARG A 45 5.49 3.19 -9.56
C ARG A 45 6.46 3.40 -8.41
N GLY A 46 6.03 3.17 -7.17
CA GLY A 46 6.80 3.49 -5.96
C GLY A 46 6.87 4.99 -5.70
N GLU A 47 5.88 5.76 -6.15
CA GLU A 47 5.74 7.17 -5.79
C GLU A 47 5.04 7.30 -4.43
N THR A 48 5.40 8.33 -3.67
CA THR A 48 4.81 8.59 -2.35
C THR A 48 3.37 9.09 -2.49
N VAL A 49 2.48 8.49 -1.69
CA VAL A 49 1.10 8.95 -1.51
C VAL A 49 0.76 9.13 -0.03
N ARG A 50 -0.46 9.56 0.29
CA ARG A 50 -0.90 9.69 1.69
C ARG A 50 -0.96 8.31 2.36
N ALA A 51 -0.57 8.23 3.63
CA ALA A 51 -0.62 6.98 4.41
C ALA A 51 -1.98 6.25 4.32
N GLY A 52 -3.10 6.99 4.38
CA GLY A 52 -4.44 6.40 4.25
C GLY A 52 -4.72 5.73 2.90
N SER A 53 -4.01 6.09 1.83
CA SER A 53 -4.12 5.40 0.54
C SER A 53 -3.51 3.99 0.60
N TYR A 54 -2.42 3.81 1.32
CA TYR A 54 -1.82 2.49 1.48
C TYR A 54 -2.68 1.54 2.33
N ALA A 55 -3.36 2.06 3.37
CA ALA A 55 -4.31 1.27 4.16
C ALA A 55 -5.52 0.76 3.31
N LYS A 56 -5.98 1.60 2.37
CA LYS A 56 -7.02 1.19 1.42
C LYS A 56 -6.51 0.11 0.45
N VAL A 57 -5.28 0.24 -0.07
CA VAL A 57 -4.64 -0.80 -0.90
C VAL A 57 -4.51 -2.11 -0.13
N GLU A 58 -4.03 -2.09 1.11
CA GLU A 58 -3.88 -3.29 1.95
C GLU A 58 -5.22 -4.04 2.10
N SER A 59 -6.30 -3.28 2.31
CA SER A 59 -7.66 -3.82 2.39
C SER A 59 -8.11 -4.41 1.04
N ALA A 60 -7.92 -3.67 -0.07
CA ALA A 60 -8.30 -4.11 -1.42
C ALA A 60 -7.53 -5.36 -1.87
N LEU A 61 -6.26 -5.50 -1.49
CA LEU A 61 -5.43 -6.66 -1.85
C LEU A 61 -5.65 -7.88 -0.95
N HIS A 62 -6.54 -7.75 0.05
CA HIS A 62 -6.80 -8.74 1.09
C HIS A 62 -5.56 -9.16 1.89
N TRP A 63 -4.55 -8.29 1.99
CA TRP A 63 -3.33 -8.57 2.77
C TRP A 63 -3.57 -8.49 4.28
N GLY A 64 -4.65 -7.81 4.71
CA GLY A 64 -5.09 -7.76 6.10
C GLY A 64 -6.07 -8.85 6.55
N ARG A 65 -6.39 -9.86 5.71
CA ARG A 65 -7.36 -10.91 6.07
C ARG A 65 -6.71 -12.29 6.11
N VAL A 66 -6.21 -12.68 7.28
CA VAL A 66 -5.89 -14.09 7.57
C VAL A 66 -7.21 -14.83 7.76
N GLY A 67 -7.53 -15.75 6.86
CA GLY A 67 -8.70 -16.62 7.00
C GLY A 67 -8.29 -17.99 7.55
N GLY A 68 -8.49 -18.22 8.85
CA GLY A 68 -8.51 -19.56 9.43
C GLY A 68 -8.29 -19.63 10.94
N ILE A 69 -9.39 -19.77 11.69
CA ILE A 69 -9.54 -20.40 13.02
C ILE A 69 -8.74 -19.87 14.23
N GLY A 70 -9.49 -19.42 15.24
CA GLY A 70 -9.06 -19.47 16.66
C GLY A 70 -8.46 -18.19 17.23
N THR A 71 -9.20 -17.58 18.16
CA THR A 71 -8.70 -16.87 19.36
C THR A 71 -7.33 -16.19 19.26
N GLY A 72 -7.32 -14.85 19.18
CA GLY A 72 -6.11 -14.09 19.50
C GLY A 72 -5.94 -12.84 18.68
N GLN A 73 -6.63 -11.79 19.09
CA GLN A 73 -6.24 -10.40 18.84
C GLN A 73 -4.73 -10.21 19.07
N VAL A 74 -3.91 -10.08 18.02
CA VAL A 74 -2.57 -9.45 18.08
C VAL A 74 -2.12 -8.91 16.71
N HIS A 75 -2.06 -7.57 16.66
CA HIS A 75 -1.24 -6.68 15.81
C HIS A 75 -1.48 -6.60 14.28
N THR A 76 -2.49 -5.82 13.91
CA THR A 76 -2.69 -5.12 12.62
C THR A 76 -1.66 -3.99 12.37
N GLY A 77 -0.42 -4.12 12.84
CA GLY A 77 0.56 -3.03 12.86
C GLY A 77 1.62 -3.12 11.77
N LEU A 78 2.18 -4.28 11.49
CA LEU A 78 3.52 -4.36 10.87
C LEU A 78 3.63 -3.83 9.43
N PHE A 79 2.62 -4.00 8.58
CA PHE A 79 2.65 -3.50 7.20
C PHE A 79 2.34 -2.01 7.13
N SER A 80 1.30 -1.56 7.85
CA SER A 80 0.99 -0.15 8.00
C SER A 80 2.10 0.62 8.74
N ASP A 81 2.75 0.04 9.75
CA ASP A 81 3.88 0.62 10.47
C ASP A 81 5.14 0.70 9.61
N ALA A 82 5.43 -0.33 8.80
CA ALA A 82 6.53 -0.30 7.84
C ALA A 82 6.30 0.77 6.77
N ILE A 83 5.08 0.85 6.21
CA ILE A 83 4.73 1.91 5.24
C ILE A 83 4.70 3.28 5.91
N HIS A 84 4.23 3.39 7.15
CA HIS A 84 4.23 4.64 7.89
C HIS A 84 5.66 5.10 8.19
N CYS A 85 6.56 4.18 8.52
CA CYS A 85 8.00 4.45 8.65
C CYS A 85 8.61 4.92 7.31
N ILE A 86 8.34 4.20 6.21
CA ILE A 86 8.83 4.55 4.87
C ILE A 86 8.29 5.93 4.41
N THR A 87 7.05 6.29 4.78
CA THR A 87 6.40 7.55 4.38
C THR A 87 6.66 8.73 5.33
N GLN A 88 6.94 8.48 6.61
CA GLN A 88 7.24 9.51 7.63
C GLN A 88 8.72 9.95 7.64
N GLN A 89 9.64 9.20 7.03
CA GLN A 89 11.07 9.54 7.06
C GLN A 89 11.48 10.74 6.18
N GLN A 90 10.53 11.48 5.60
CA GLN A 90 10.81 12.70 4.84
C GLN A 90 11.02 13.86 5.82
N PRO A 91 12.19 14.53 5.86
CA PRO A 91 12.32 15.77 6.61
C PRO A 91 11.33 16.78 6.02
N ARG A 92 10.51 17.39 6.88
CA ARG A 92 9.78 18.61 6.50
C ARG A 92 10.84 19.62 6.08
N VAL A 93 11.05 19.79 4.77
CA VAL A 93 11.72 20.98 4.24
C VAL A 93 10.80 22.15 4.56
N ALA A 94 11.08 22.79 5.70
CA ALA A 94 10.57 24.10 6.02
C ALA A 94 11.15 25.08 4.98
N SER A 95 10.27 25.79 4.29
CA SER A 95 10.62 26.99 3.52
C SER A 95 11.02 28.13 4.45
#